data_AF-A0A5R9K2U0-F1
#
_entry.id   AF-A0A5R9K2U0-F1
#
_cell.length_a   1.000
_cell.length_b   1.000
_cell.length_c   1.000
_cell.angle_alpha   90.00
_cell.angle_beta   90.00
_cell.angle_gamma   90.00
#
_symmetry.space_group_name_H-M   'P 1'
#
loop_
_entity.id
_entity.type
_entity.pdbx_description
1 polymer ?
#
loop_
_entity_poly.entity_id
_entity_poly.type
_entity_poly.pdbx_seq_one_letter_code
_entity_poly.pdbx_strand_id
1 'polypeptide(L)'
;MFINGYQFLAEIPFFNLDDYAPYKAGASMIGKPFKVYSRQNTDMLYLHDLSLDLLFAFMRKTDAVIVSLGELIIAYYLSYPQNHRLLF
;
A
#
# COMPACT_ATOMS: atom_id res chain seq x y z
N MET A 1 -0.88 -6.49 11.25
CA MET A 1 0.57 -6.45 11.53
C MET A 1 1.03 -5.00 11.52
N PHE A 2 1.93 -4.59 12.43
CA PHE A 2 2.44 -3.21 12.53
C PHE A 2 3.92 -3.17 12.15
N ILE A 3 4.25 -2.38 11.13
CA ILE A 3 5.62 -2.23 10.64
C ILE A 3 5.84 -0.75 10.32
N ASN A 4 6.79 -0.15 11.02
CA ASN A 4 7.30 1.20 10.78
C ASN A 4 6.24 2.29 10.53
N GLY A 5 5.19 2.31 11.36
CA GLY A 5 4.17 3.35 11.30
C GLY A 5 2.97 3.05 10.41
N TYR A 6 2.99 1.93 9.68
CA TYR A 6 1.84 1.45 8.91
C TYR A 6 1.22 0.23 9.57
N GLN A 7 -0.11 0.24 9.60
CA GLN A 7 -0.91 -0.89 10.01
C GLN A 7 -1.68 -1.42 8.80
N PHE A 8 -1.45 -2.68 8.46
CA PHE A 8 -2.31 -3.39 7.53
C PHE A 8 -3.71 -3.55 8.12
N LEU A 9 -4.73 -3.17 7.35
CA LEU A 9 -6.13 -3.29 7.75
C LEU A 9 -6.79 -4.51 7.10
N ALA A 10 -6.88 -4.53 5.78
CA ALA A 10 -7.59 -5.55 5.02
C ALA A 10 -7.24 -5.51 3.53
N GLU A 11 -7.46 -6.63 2.86
CA GLU A 11 -7.60 -6.69 1.40
C GLU A 11 -8.99 -6.17 1.00
N ILE A 12 -9.05 -5.43 -0.11
CA ILE A 12 -10.28 -4.88 -0.66
C ILE A 12 -10.70 -5.76 -1.85
N PRO A 13 -11.72 -6.63 -1.68
CA PRO A 13 -12.05 -7.65 -2.69
C PRO A 13 -12.70 -7.07 -3.94
N PHE A 14 -13.35 -5.90 -3.83
CA PHE A 14 -13.98 -5.19 -4.94
C PHE A 14 -13.64 -3.71 -4.82
N PHE A 15 -12.93 -3.18 -5.81
CA PHE A 15 -12.52 -1.78 -5.83
C PHE A 15 -12.68 -1.18 -7.23
N ASN A 16 -13.00 0.10 -7.29
CA ASN A 16 -12.88 0.91 -8.50
C ASN A 16 -11.80 1.96 -8.27
N LEU A 17 -10.73 1.95 -9.07
CA LEU A 17 -9.62 2.89 -8.92
C LEU A 17 -10.04 4.37 -9.09
N ASP A 18 -11.17 4.64 -9.76
CA ASP A 18 -11.72 6.00 -9.89
C ASP A 18 -12.14 6.60 -8.53
N ASP A 19 -12.39 5.77 -7.52
CA ASP A 19 -12.72 6.20 -6.15
C ASP A 19 -11.49 6.68 -5.35
N TYR A 20 -10.29 6.49 -5.91
CA TYR A 20 -9.03 6.73 -5.21
C TYR A 20 -8.16 7.75 -5.94
N ALA A 21 -7.55 8.65 -5.17
CA ALA A 21 -6.59 9.60 -5.70
C ALA A 21 -5.18 8.98 -5.67
N PRO A 22 -4.39 9.07 -6.75
CA PRO A 22 -2.99 8.65 -6.73
C PRO A 22 -2.24 9.39 -5.61
N TYR A 23 -1.66 8.63 -4.70
CA TYR A 23 -0.79 9.20 -3.69
C TYR A 23 0.49 9.64 -4.38
N LYS A 24 0.88 10.90 -4.26
CA LYS A 24 2.10 11.44 -4.88
C LYS A 24 3.33 10.79 -4.24
N ALA A 25 3.70 9.62 -4.75
CA ALA A 25 4.94 8.97 -4.42
C ALA A 25 6.10 9.71 -5.11
N GLY A 26 7.18 9.95 -4.37
CA GLY A 26 8.45 10.40 -4.96
C GLY A 26 8.99 9.36 -5.96
N ALA A 27 10.01 9.76 -6.74
CA ALA A 27 10.62 8.99 -7.84
C ALA A 27 11.01 7.52 -7.51
N SER A 28 11.10 7.16 -6.23
CA SER A 28 11.43 5.82 -5.71
C SER A 28 10.48 4.68 -6.17
N MET A 29 9.29 5.01 -6.67
CA MET A 29 8.28 4.01 -7.09
C MET A 29 8.23 3.77 -8.61
N ILE A 30 9.04 4.50 -9.40
CA ILE A 30 9.02 4.37 -10.86
C ILE A 30 9.48 2.96 -11.27
N GLY A 31 8.69 2.29 -12.09
CA GLY A 31 8.98 0.94 -12.61
C GLY A 31 8.69 -0.21 -11.65
N LYS A 32 8.13 0.05 -10.47
CA LYS A 32 7.67 -1.00 -9.55
C LYS A 32 6.22 -1.41 -9.89
N PRO A 33 5.82 -2.68 -9.69
CA PRO A 33 4.45 -3.14 -9.90
C PRO A 33 3.51 -2.69 -8.76
N PHE A 34 3.79 -1.55 -8.13
CA PHE A 34 3.05 -1.05 -6.98
C PHE A 34 2.63 0.39 -7.22
N LYS A 35 1.36 0.67 -6.95
CA LYS A 35 0.84 2.03 -6.86
C LYS A 35 0.23 2.26 -5.50
N VAL A 36 0.35 3.47 -5.00
CA VAL A 36 -0.26 3.87 -3.73
C VAL A 36 -1.31 4.91 -4.03
N TYR A 37 -2.46 4.76 -3.42
CA TYR A 37 -3.57 5.69 -3.49
C TYR A 37 -3.98 6.15 -2.10
N SER A 38 -4.71 7.25 -2.05
CA SER A 38 -5.41 7.70 -0.86
C SER A 38 -6.86 8.03 -1.21
N ARG A 39 -7.72 8.03 -0.20
CA ARG A 39 -9.09 8.53 -0.34
C ARG A 39 -9.16 9.91 0.28
N GLN A 40 -9.97 10.80 -0.30
CA GLN A 40 -10.13 12.15 0.26
C GLN A 40 -10.65 12.07 1.70
N ASN A 41 -10.08 12.88 2.58
CA ASN A 41 -10.46 13.01 3.99
C ASN A 41 -10.24 11.75 4.86
N THR A 42 -9.31 10.87 4.49
CA THR A 42 -8.89 9.75 5.35
C THR A 42 -7.36 9.67 5.46
N ASP A 43 -6.87 9.21 6.61
CA ASP A 43 -5.46 8.84 6.81
C ASP A 43 -5.14 7.43 6.29
N MET A 44 -6.03 6.88 5.45
CA MET A 44 -5.87 5.56 4.85
C MET A 44 -5.10 5.66 3.55
N LEU A 45 -4.15 4.76 3.40
CA LEU A 45 -3.43 4.51 2.17
C LEU A 45 -3.87 3.17 1.59
N TYR A 46 -3.87 3.07 0.28
CA TYR A 46 -4.24 1.87 -0.44
C TYR A 46 -3.09 1.47 -1.35
N LEU A 47 -2.49 0.31 -1.10
CA LEU A 47 -1.44 -0.24 -1.94
C LEU A 47 -2.08 -1.17 -2.96
N HIS A 48 -1.92 -0.86 -4.24
CA HIS A 48 -2.33 -1.70 -5.37
C HIS A 48 -1.11 -2.43 -5.91
N ASP A 49 -1.17 -3.76 -5.85
CA ASP A 49 -0.26 -4.64 -6.55
C ASP A 49 -0.77 -4.84 -7.99
N LEU A 50 -0.08 -4.23 -8.95
CA LEU A 50 -0.46 -4.25 -10.36
C LEU A 50 -0.28 -5.63 -11.00
N SER A 51 0.60 -6.46 -10.46
CA SER A 51 0.88 -7.79 -11.01
C SER A 51 -0.22 -8.78 -10.64
N LEU A 52 -0.83 -8.60 -9.47
CA LEU A 52 -1.89 -9.48 -8.95
C LEU A 52 -3.29 -8.87 -9.09
N ASP A 53 -3.36 -7.59 -9.42
CA ASP A 53 -4.57 -6.77 -9.41
C ASP A 53 -5.30 -6.81 -8.06
N LEU A 54 -4.54 -6.66 -6.97
CA LEU A 54 -5.06 -6.68 -5.60
C LEU A 54 -4.84 -5.34 -4.91
N LEU A 55 -5.86 -4.89 -4.16
CA LEU A 55 -5.82 -3.64 -3.41
C LEU A 55 -5.85 -3.92 -1.91
N PHE A 56 -4.94 -3.27 -1.18
CA PHE A 56 -4.76 -3.47 0.25
C PHE A 56 -4.85 -2.14 0.99
N ALA A 57 -5.69 -2.09 2.03
CA ALA A 57 -5.86 -0.90 2.87
C ALA A 57 -4.88 -0.91 4.04
N PHE A 58 -4.25 0.24 4.26
CA PHE A 58 -3.34 0.53 5.35
C PHE A 58 -3.73 1.82 6.05
N MET A 59 -3.50 1.89 7.35
CA MET A 59 -3.64 3.12 8.12
C MET A 59 -2.27 3.62 8.53
N ARG A 60 -2.05 4.92 8.37
CA ARG A 60 -0.88 5.57 8.94
C ARG A 60 -1.17 5.96 10.38
N LYS A 61 -0.32 5.55 11.33
CA LYS A 61 -0.45 6.02 12.71
C LYS A 61 0.08 7.45 12.83
N THR A 62 -0.67 8.31 13.50
CA THR A 62 -0.41 9.74 13.70
C THR A 62 0.92 10.04 14.42
N ASP A 63 1.44 9.10 15.22
CA ASP A 63 2.65 9.30 16.02
C ASP A 63 3.92 8.66 15.42
N ALA A 64 3.82 8.05 14.23
CA ALA A 64 4.97 7.43 13.60
C ALA A 64 5.76 8.46 12.79
N VAL A 65 7.09 8.49 13.01
CA VAL A 65 8.04 9.18 12.13
C VAL A 65 7.74 8.72 10.70
N ILE A 66 7.62 9.66 9.76
CA ILE A 66 7.29 9.33 8.36
C ILE A 66 8.41 8.47 7.82
N VAL A 67 8.16 7.17 7.70
CA VAL A 67 9.10 6.28 7.06
C VAL A 67 8.58 5.91 5.68
N SER A 68 9.51 5.83 4.74
CA SER A 68 9.28 5.94 3.30
C SER A 68 8.21 4.98 2.75
N LEU A 69 7.66 5.28 1.56
CA LEU A 69 6.72 4.37 0.86
C LEU A 69 7.29 2.96 0.61
N GLY A 70 8.62 2.79 0.59
CA GLY A 70 9.23 1.47 0.52
C GLY A 70 8.86 0.58 1.71
N GLU A 71 8.60 1.17 2.87
CA GLU A 71 8.24 0.42 4.08
C GLU A 71 6.79 -0.02 4.11
N LEU A 72 5.90 0.71 3.44
CA LEU A 72 4.55 0.25 3.16
C LEU A 72 4.56 -1.06 2.34
N ILE A 73 5.45 -1.14 1.34
CA ILE A 73 5.61 -2.35 0.53
C ILE A 73 6.20 -3.49 1.38
N ILE A 74 7.19 -3.21 2.22
CA ILE A 74 7.72 -4.20 3.17
C ILE A 74 6.59 -4.72 4.09
N ALA A 75 5.73 -3.83 4.56
CA ALA A 75 4.59 -4.19 5.40
C ALA A 75 3.58 -5.09 4.68
N TYR A 76 3.33 -4.82 3.40
CA TYR A 76 2.54 -5.68 2.54
C TYR A 76 3.12 -7.09 2.43
N TYR A 77 4.40 -7.21 2.06
CA TYR A 77 5.06 -8.50 1.89
C TYR A 77 5.10 -9.34 3.17
N LEU A 78 5.36 -8.71 4.31
CA LEU A 78 5.33 -9.39 5.59
C LEU A 78 3.91 -9.85 5.98
N SER A 79 2.87 -9.14 5.54
CA SER A 79 1.47 -9.53 5.80
C SER A 79 0.97 -10.60 4.82
N TYR A 80 1.49 -10.65 3.58
CA TYR A 80 1.08 -11.56 2.51
C TYR A 80 2.26 -12.27 1.84
N PRO A 81 3.01 -13.11 2.58
CA PRO A 81 4.22 -13.75 2.06
C PRO A 81 3.94 -14.71 0.88
N GLN A 82 2.71 -15.24 0.76
CA GLN A 82 2.30 -16.07 -0.37
C GLN A 82 2.34 -15.33 -1.72
N ASN A 83 2.18 -14.00 -1.71
CA ASN A 83 2.21 -13.17 -2.92
C ASN A 83 3.63 -13.02 -3.48
N HIS A 84 4.68 -13.44 -2.75
CA HIS A 84 6.08 -13.36 -3.19
C HIS A 84 6.39 -14.24 -4.41
N ARG A 85 5.66 -15.35 -4.59
CA ARG A 85 5.98 -16.36 -5.60
C ARG A 85 5.60 -15.96 -7.03
N LEU A 86 4.83 -14.87 -7.17
CA LEU A 86 4.24 -14.44 -8.43
C LEU A 86 4.96 -13.22 -9.04
N LEU A 87 6.00 -12.73 -8.38
CA LEU A 87 6.73 -11.50 -8.75
C LEU A 87 8.15 -11.79 -9.30
N PHE A 88 8.51 -13.06 -9.50
CA PHE A 88 9.79 -13.51 -10.04
C PHE A 88 9.59 -14.49 -11.20
#